data_AF-A0A972TB21-F1
#
_entry.id   AF-A0A972TB21-F1
#
_cell.length_a   1.000
_cell.length_b   1.000
_cell.length_c   1.000
_cell.angle_alpha   90.00
_cell.angle_beta   90.00
_cell.angle_gamma   90.00
#
_symmetry.space_group_name_H-M   'P 1'
#
loop_
_entity.id
_entity.type
_entity.pdbx_description
1 polymer ?
#
loop_
_entity_poly.entity_id
_entity_poly.type
_entity_poly.pdbx_seq_one_letter_code
_entity_poly.pdbx_strand_id
1 'polypeptide(L)'
;MAVGKENSRLLILLSAFLFLSIPTYGLERLRLPNEPHRFTTHPAQERDPSVSPDGRWVLFGSNRAGNWDIYIKPISGGASVRLTDDFSDEYSPNWAPDGKSFVYVSREEDALGDIRIMSLKFAGAV
;
A
#
# COMPACT_ATOMS: atom_id res chain seq x y z
N MET A 1 -58.88 46.17 -5.25
CA MET A 1 -58.60 44.82 -5.80
C MET A 1 -58.14 45.06 -7.24
N ALA A 2 -56.95 44.74 -7.73
CA ALA A 2 -55.84 43.92 -7.27
C ALA A 2 -54.50 44.51 -7.79
N VAL A 3 -53.42 44.11 -7.11
CA VAL A 3 -52.02 44.52 -7.31
C VAL A 3 -51.44 43.95 -8.61
N GLY A 4 -50.84 44.82 -9.43
CA GLY A 4 -49.94 44.43 -10.51
C GLY A 4 -48.48 44.36 -10.02
N LYS A 5 -47.82 43.22 -10.25
CA LYS A 5 -46.36 43.07 -10.20
C LYS A 5 -45.89 42.16 -11.33
N GLU A 6 -45.25 42.79 -12.32
CA GLU A 6 -43.96 42.45 -12.94
C GLU A 6 -43.48 40.98 -12.84
N ASN A 7 -43.41 40.36 -14.03
CA ASN A 7 -42.23 39.80 -14.70
C ASN A 7 -41.42 38.62 -14.09
N SER A 8 -41.31 37.60 -14.96
CA SER A 8 -40.16 36.69 -15.18
C SER A 8 -40.04 35.44 -14.33
N ARG A 9 -40.64 34.32 -14.79
CA ARG A 9 -40.05 32.98 -14.68
C ARG A 9 -40.23 32.15 -15.95
N LEU A 10 -39.07 31.73 -16.44
CA LEU A 10 -38.70 31.06 -17.67
C LEU A 10 -39.48 29.75 -17.91
N LEU A 11 -40.04 29.57 -19.10
CA LEU A 11 -40.60 28.31 -19.62
C LEU A 11 -39.49 27.48 -20.26
N ILE A 12 -39.27 26.25 -19.79
CA ILE A 12 -38.79 25.14 -20.63
C ILE A 12 -39.58 23.90 -20.26
N LEU A 13 -40.48 23.49 -21.15
CA LEU A 13 -41.01 22.14 -21.23
C LEU A 13 -40.34 21.48 -22.45
N LEU A 14 -39.58 20.39 -22.26
CA LEU A 14 -39.66 19.24 -23.19
C LEU A 14 -39.01 17.95 -22.68
N SER A 15 -39.80 16.88 -22.79
CA SER A 15 -39.45 15.47 -23.01
C SER A 15 -38.97 14.62 -21.82
N ALA A 16 -39.89 13.75 -21.42
CA ALA A 16 -39.60 12.46 -20.82
C ALA A 16 -38.82 11.57 -21.81
N PHE A 17 -37.79 10.88 -21.32
CA PHE A 17 -37.43 9.55 -21.81
C PHE A 17 -37.12 8.65 -20.60
N LEU A 18 -38.10 7.81 -20.31
CA LEU A 18 -37.95 6.62 -19.51
C LEU A 18 -37.08 5.65 -20.33
N PHE A 19 -35.81 5.43 -19.95
CA PHE A 19 -35.09 4.25 -20.42
C PHE A 19 -35.21 3.15 -19.37
N LEU A 20 -36.21 2.31 -19.61
CA LEU A 20 -36.30 0.94 -19.15
C LEU A 20 -34.96 0.21 -19.28
N SER A 21 -34.67 -0.62 -18.28
CA SER A 21 -33.75 -1.76 -18.37
C SER A 21 -32.36 -1.45 -18.91
N ILE A 22 -31.47 -0.91 -18.06
CA ILE A 22 -30.08 -1.33 -18.18
C ILE A 22 -30.08 -2.76 -17.62
N PRO A 23 -29.95 -3.81 -18.43
CA PRO A 23 -29.87 -5.12 -17.84
C PRO A 23 -28.57 -5.17 -17.05
N THR A 24 -28.67 -5.57 -15.78
CA THR A 24 -27.54 -5.78 -14.87
C THR A 24 -26.72 -7.03 -15.25
N TYR A 25 -26.64 -7.37 -16.55
CA TYR A 25 -25.78 -8.42 -17.05
C TYR A 25 -24.33 -7.98 -16.89
N GLY A 26 -23.68 -8.44 -15.83
CA GLY A 26 -22.24 -8.52 -15.78
C GLY A 26 -21.52 -7.18 -15.72
N LEU A 27 -21.88 -6.31 -14.78
CA LEU A 27 -20.85 -5.45 -14.16
C LEU A 27 -19.99 -6.31 -13.23
N GLU A 28 -19.37 -7.37 -13.75
CA GLU A 28 -18.05 -7.71 -13.23
C GLU A 28 -17.26 -6.43 -13.44
N ARG A 29 -16.93 -5.74 -12.35
CA ARG A 29 -16.12 -4.53 -12.40
C ARG A 29 -15.01 -4.82 -13.40
N LEU A 30 -14.99 -4.08 -14.51
CA LEU A 30 -13.90 -4.14 -15.47
C LEU A 30 -12.65 -3.87 -14.62
N ARG A 31 -11.93 -4.94 -14.25
CA ARG A 31 -10.80 -4.83 -13.33
C ARG A 31 -9.73 -4.18 -14.18
N LEU A 32 -9.69 -2.84 -14.14
CA LEU A 32 -8.64 -2.09 -14.79
C LEU A 32 -7.33 -2.70 -14.25
N PRO A 33 -6.32 -2.97 -15.09
CA PRO A 33 -5.07 -3.61 -14.65
C PRO A 33 -4.30 -2.83 -13.57
N ASN A 34 -4.86 -1.73 -13.08
CA ASN A 34 -4.28 -0.73 -12.21
C ASN A 34 -5.06 -0.53 -10.90
N GLU A 35 -5.96 -1.44 -10.51
CA GLU A 35 -6.56 -1.36 -9.17
C GLU A 35 -5.52 -1.75 -8.09
N PRO A 36 -5.22 -0.89 -7.10
CA PRO A 36 -4.37 -1.25 -5.99
C PRO A 36 -4.94 -2.47 -5.26
N HIS A 37 -4.13 -3.52 -5.11
CA HIS A 37 -4.50 -4.68 -4.31
C HIS A 37 -3.71 -4.69 -3.01
N ARG A 38 -4.30 -5.25 -1.96
CA ARG A 38 -3.63 -5.40 -0.67
C ARG A 38 -2.50 -6.43 -0.80
N PHE A 39 -1.26 -6.01 -0.57
CA PHE A 39 -0.08 -6.88 -0.68
C PHE A 39 0.19 -7.69 0.59
N THR A 40 0.16 -7.05 1.76
CA THR A 40 0.35 -7.69 3.07
C THR A 40 -0.98 -7.93 3.76
N THR A 41 -1.12 -9.04 4.49
CA THR A 41 -2.41 -9.43 5.10
C THR A 41 -2.42 -9.41 6.62
N HIS A 42 -1.27 -9.26 7.26
CA HIS A 42 -1.15 -9.27 8.72
C HIS A 42 -1.95 -8.11 9.35
N PRO A 43 -2.53 -8.27 10.56
CA PRO A 43 -3.24 -7.19 11.25
C PRO A 43 -2.32 -6.12 11.89
N ALA A 44 -1.03 -6.40 11.97
CA ALA A 44 -0.04 -5.47 12.51
C ALA A 44 0.10 -4.22 11.63
N GLN A 45 0.66 -3.17 12.19
CA GLN A 45 1.06 -2.00 11.41
C GLN A 45 2.27 -2.36 10.54
N GLU A 46 2.25 -1.89 9.30
CA GLU A 46 3.30 -2.13 8.31
C GLU A 46 3.58 -0.83 7.57
N ARG A 47 4.86 -0.51 7.38
CA ARG A 47 5.28 0.78 6.79
C ARG A 47 6.63 0.68 6.06
N ASP A 48 7.01 1.80 5.46
CA ASP A 48 8.32 2.04 4.84
C ASP A 48 8.73 0.95 3.82
N PRO A 49 7.92 0.67 2.78
CA PRO A 49 8.25 -0.38 1.83
C PRO A 49 9.45 0.00 0.95
N SER A 50 10.29 -0.98 0.62
CA SER A 50 11.40 -0.85 -0.34
C SER A 50 11.48 -2.07 -1.25
N VAL A 51 11.39 -1.84 -2.56
CA VAL A 51 11.45 -2.90 -3.59
C VAL A 51 12.91 -3.20 -3.93
N SER A 52 13.25 -4.49 -4.04
CA SER A 52 14.59 -4.93 -4.44
C SER A 52 14.92 -4.49 -5.88
N PRO A 53 16.21 -4.27 -6.23
CA PRO A 53 16.60 -3.83 -7.57
C PRO A 53 16.15 -4.79 -8.70
N ASP A 54 16.01 -6.07 -8.40
CA ASP A 54 15.54 -7.10 -9.33
C ASP A 54 14.00 -7.23 -9.39
N GLY A 55 13.26 -6.44 -8.59
CA GLY A 55 11.81 -6.45 -8.55
C GLY A 55 11.19 -7.73 -7.99
N ARG A 56 11.96 -8.57 -7.27
CA ARG A 56 11.45 -9.84 -6.73
C ARG A 56 11.02 -9.78 -5.26
N TRP A 57 11.47 -8.77 -4.51
CA TRP A 57 11.27 -8.70 -3.06
C TRP A 57 10.84 -7.31 -2.61
N VAL A 58 10.10 -7.27 -1.49
CA VAL A 58 9.76 -6.04 -0.77
C VAL A 58 10.25 -6.17 0.66
N LEU A 59 11.10 -5.23 1.08
CA LEU A 59 11.37 -4.95 2.49
C LEU A 59 10.28 -4.03 3.04
N PHE A 60 9.93 -4.17 4.31
CA PHE A 60 9.00 -3.29 5.00
C PHE A 60 9.17 -3.42 6.52
N GLY A 61 8.87 -2.35 7.26
CA GLY A 61 8.81 -2.41 8.72
C GLY A 61 7.47 -3.01 9.19
N SER A 62 7.48 -3.84 10.24
CA SER A 62 6.26 -4.34 10.87
C SER A 62 6.41 -4.46 12.38
N ASN A 63 5.38 -4.06 13.14
CA ASN A 63 5.36 -4.20 14.60
C ASN A 63 4.76 -5.51 15.11
N ARG A 64 4.72 -6.55 14.26
CA ARG A 64 4.00 -7.79 14.53
C ARG A 64 4.62 -8.66 15.64
N ALA A 65 5.87 -8.40 16.03
CA ALA A 65 6.59 -9.16 17.05
C ALA A 65 6.70 -8.43 18.40
N GLY A 66 6.06 -7.27 18.56
CA GLY A 66 6.04 -6.49 19.81
C GLY A 66 6.82 -5.18 19.72
N ASN A 67 7.82 -5.12 18.85
CA ASN A 67 8.58 -3.94 18.45
C ASN A 67 8.63 -3.86 16.91
N TRP A 68 9.16 -2.77 16.36
CA TRP A 68 9.32 -2.64 14.92
C TRP A 68 10.52 -3.40 14.42
N ASP A 69 10.29 -4.32 13.47
CA ASP A 69 11.37 -5.01 12.77
C ASP A 69 11.26 -4.85 11.26
N ILE A 70 12.37 -5.14 10.57
CA ILE A 70 12.39 -5.27 9.12
C ILE A 70 11.97 -6.68 8.71
N TYR A 71 11.00 -6.76 7.80
CA TYR A 71 10.54 -7.98 7.16
C TYR A 71 10.80 -7.93 5.66
N ILE A 72 10.89 -9.11 5.05
CA ILE A 72 10.97 -9.29 3.59
C ILE A 72 9.83 -10.18 3.10
N LYS A 73 9.27 -9.87 1.93
CA LYS A 73 8.23 -10.68 1.27
C LYS A 73 8.45 -10.76 -0.24
N PRO A 74 8.23 -11.92 -0.90
CA PRO A 74 8.29 -12.00 -2.36
C PRO A 74 7.18 -11.15 -3.01
N ILE A 75 7.52 -10.45 -4.10
CA ILE A 75 6.57 -9.65 -4.88
C ILE A 75 5.49 -10.53 -5.52
N SER A 76 5.85 -11.76 -5.91
CA SER A 76 4.89 -12.76 -6.42
C SER A 76 3.87 -13.22 -5.39
N GLY A 77 4.02 -12.83 -4.12
CA GLY A 77 3.21 -13.29 -3.00
C GLY A 77 3.89 -14.38 -2.18
N GLY A 78 3.20 -14.85 -1.15
CA GLY A 78 3.74 -15.81 -0.18
C GLY A 78 3.95 -15.22 1.22
N ALA A 79 4.68 -15.96 2.05
CA ALA A 79 4.94 -15.59 3.44
C ALA A 79 5.97 -14.47 3.55
N SER A 80 5.83 -13.62 4.58
CA SER A 80 6.86 -12.68 4.98
C SER A 80 7.83 -13.35 5.95
N VAL A 81 9.11 -12.96 5.90
CA VAL A 81 10.17 -13.43 6.80
C VAL A 81 10.70 -12.24 7.60
N ARG A 82 10.88 -12.42 8.92
CA ARG A 82 11.51 -11.43 9.80
C ARG A 82 13.03 -11.43 9.56
N LEU A 83 13.63 -10.26 9.38
CA LEU A 83 15.07 -10.11 9.14
C LEU A 83 15.83 -9.52 10.32
N THR A 84 15.21 -8.64 11.11
CA THR A 84 15.77 -8.10 12.37
C THR A 84 14.94 -8.61 13.55
N ASP A 85 15.58 -8.90 14.67
CA ASP A 85 14.93 -9.40 15.89
C ASP A 85 15.55 -8.87 17.19
N ASP A 86 16.23 -7.72 17.08
CA ASP A 86 16.79 -7.01 18.22
C ASP A 86 15.66 -6.36 19.07
N PHE A 87 16.01 -5.86 20.26
CA PHE A 87 15.07 -5.12 21.12
C PHE A 87 14.82 -3.67 20.68
N SER A 88 15.60 -3.18 19.72
CA SER A 88 15.45 -1.84 19.17
C SER A 88 14.25 -1.78 18.24
N ASP A 89 13.82 -0.57 17.88
CA ASP A 89 12.90 -0.41 16.76
C ASP A 89 13.66 -0.15 15.46
N GLU A 90 13.36 -0.91 14.41
CA GLU A 90 13.94 -0.75 13.08
C GLU A 90 12.96 -0.21 12.03
N TYR A 91 13.44 0.74 11.23
CA TYR A 91 12.63 1.52 10.31
C TYR A 91 13.32 1.81 8.98
N SER A 92 12.52 2.28 8.01
CA SER A 92 13.03 2.86 6.75
C SER A 92 14.09 2.01 6.03
N PRO A 93 13.80 0.72 5.75
CA PRO A 93 14.75 -0.12 5.04
C PRO A 93 14.96 0.40 3.61
N ASN A 94 16.19 0.32 3.11
CA ASN A 94 16.53 0.67 1.74
C ASN A 94 17.53 -0.31 1.14
N TRP A 95 17.17 -0.90 0.01
CA TRP A 95 18.03 -1.85 -0.69
C TRP A 95 19.31 -1.23 -1.21
N ALA A 96 20.41 -1.95 -1.05
CA ALA A 96 21.60 -1.67 -1.84
C ALA A 96 21.34 -1.97 -3.34
N PRO A 97 21.98 -1.23 -4.26
CA PRO A 97 21.79 -1.43 -5.71
C PRO A 97 22.13 -2.84 -6.21
N ASP A 98 22.97 -3.58 -5.47
CA ASP A 98 23.38 -4.95 -5.82
C ASP A 98 22.35 -6.02 -5.39
N GLY A 99 21.32 -5.64 -4.62
CA GLY A 99 20.31 -6.56 -4.10
C GLY A 99 20.81 -7.57 -3.08
N LYS A 100 22.02 -7.39 -2.52
CA LYS A 100 22.64 -8.32 -1.55
C LYS A 100 22.63 -7.79 -0.13
N SER A 101 22.28 -6.53 0.07
CA SER A 101 22.20 -5.92 1.39
C SER A 101 21.15 -4.81 1.40
N PHE A 102 20.85 -4.31 2.60
CA PHE A 102 20.01 -3.14 2.79
C PHE A 102 20.48 -2.35 4.02
N VAL A 103 20.21 -1.05 4.01
CA VAL A 103 20.40 -0.17 5.17
C VAL A 103 19.07 0.11 5.85
N TYR A 104 19.10 0.41 7.14
CA TYR A 104 17.91 0.73 7.92
C TYR A 104 18.27 1.63 9.11
N VAL A 105 17.27 2.30 9.68
CA VAL A 105 17.41 3.05 10.94
C VAL A 105 17.15 2.09 12.10
N SER A 106 18.01 2.07 13.11
CA SER A 106 17.87 1.30 14.34
C SER A 106 17.78 2.26 15.52
N ARG A 107 16.69 2.22 16.28
CA ARG A 107 16.48 3.13 17.41
C ARG A 107 16.25 2.35 18.70
N GLU A 108 17.22 2.44 19.60
CA GLU A 108 17.01 2.07 21.01
C GLU A 108 16.21 3.17 21.72
N GLU A 109 15.49 2.79 22.79
CA GLU A 109 14.59 3.68 23.53
C GLU A 109 15.30 4.96 24.02
N ASP A 110 16.54 4.81 24.50
CA ASP A 110 17.37 5.88 25.08
C ASP A 110 18.43 6.45 24.11
N ALA A 111 18.45 6.01 22.84
CA ALA A 111 19.47 6.42 21.87
C ALA A 111 18.92 7.29 20.74
N LEU A 112 19.77 8.20 20.24
CA LEU A 112 19.57 8.87 18.95
C LEU A 112 19.86 7.82 17.87
N GLY A 113 18.82 7.26 17.25
CA GLY A 113 18.94 6.08 16.39
C GLY A 113 20.08 6.11 15.35
N ASP A 114 20.66 4.95 15.10
CA ASP A 114 21.80 4.74 14.20
C ASP A 114 21.35 4.24 12.82
N ILE A 115 22.21 4.42 11.81
CA ILE A 115 22.05 3.76 10.51
C ILE A 115 22.86 2.47 10.49
N ARG A 116 22.19 1.34 10.25
CA ARG A 116 22.78 0.00 10.18
C ARG A 116 22.68 -0.57 8.77
N ILE A 117 23.54 -1.54 8.47
CA ILE A 117 23.54 -2.31 7.21
C ILE A 117 23.41 -3.80 7.52
N MET A 118 22.59 -4.52 6.75
CA MET A 118 22.43 -5.97 6.85
C MET A 118 22.65 -6.64 5.49
N SER A 119 23.48 -7.67 5.49
CA SER A 119 23.71 -8.53 4.32
C SER A 119 22.68 -9.67 4.28
N LEU A 120 22.10 -9.88 3.11
CA LEU A 120 21.14 -10.96 2.87
C LEU A 120 21.84 -12.19 2.32
N LYS A 121 21.53 -13.33 2.92
CA LYS A 121 21.92 -14.64 2.42
C LYS A 121 20.67 -15.37 1.98
N PHE A 122 20.37 -15.31 0.68
CA PHE A 122 19.37 -16.19 0.11
C PHE A 122 19.98 -17.58 0.01
N ALA A 123 19.39 -18.56 0.69
CA ALA A 123 19.69 -19.95 0.40
C ALA A 123 19.33 -20.19 -1.07
N GLY A 124 20.30 -20.67 -1.87
CA GLY A 124 20.13 -20.85 -3.31
C GLY A 124 18.88 -21.68 -3.61
N ALA A 125 18.00 -21.14 -4.45
CA ALA A 125 16.97 -21.93 -5.09
C ALA A 125 17.69 -22.95 -5.99
N VAL A 126 17.60 -24.23 -5.61
CA VAL A 126 17.91 -25.37 -6.47
C VAL A 126 16.77 -25.63 -7.44
#